data_AF-A0A8J7DX57-F1
#
_entry.id   AF-A0A8J7DX57-F1
#
_cell.length_a   1.000
_cell.length_b   1.000
_cell.length_c   1.000
_cell.angle_alpha   90.00
_cell.angle_beta   90.00
_cell.angle_gamma   90.00
#
_symmetry.space_group_name_H-M   'P 1'
#
loop_
_entity.id
_entity.type
_entity.pdbx_description
1 polymer ?
#
loop_
_entity_poly.entity_id
_entity_poly.type
_entity_poly.pdbx_seq_one_letter_code
_entity_poly.pdbx_strand_id
1 'polypeptide(L)'
;MSAFQTTTVKNAPDFILYAQHGWADNAIAIASLTHSLATPRTKAIVPDLGWFKTWLRIEPLIQNLEGQVKQTLIEYPQTPLRIIGHSMGGLIWLELLHRHPEWRSRVHSLILVASPVGGADLARIIDPFRWGIGIARDLGTNRRAIAESIAAEIPTLVIAGDIDNGSDGTISLGSTQCARTQFIRLEGVSHPQLKNSPQLVPLIRNFWENPVLTPAAPPDVASPIIERLRAIPGMTDAHPRHFSKAKRAIALNNGLTLRTWKNGMGIEHIFLANATGDCLYSGFVGWSHSQSLAQTLAEFQTKSR
;
A
#
# COMPACT_ATOMS: atom_id res chain seq x y z
N MET A 1 -50.07 24.40 11.15
CA MET A 1 -48.65 24.63 10.84
C MET A 1 -47.83 23.89 11.87
N SER A 2 -47.35 22.69 11.54
CA SER A 2 -46.55 21.86 12.44
C SER A 2 -45.09 22.30 12.34
N ALA A 3 -44.55 22.81 13.44
CA ALA A 3 -43.14 23.16 13.52
C ALA A 3 -42.33 21.86 13.54
N PHE A 4 -41.55 21.62 12.49
CA PHE A 4 -40.48 20.64 12.50
C PHE A 4 -39.48 21.05 13.57
N GLN A 5 -39.58 20.43 14.75
CA GLN A 5 -38.50 20.42 15.73
C GLN A 5 -37.34 19.68 15.08
N THR A 6 -36.36 20.44 14.61
CA THR A 6 -35.03 19.94 14.31
C THR A 6 -34.45 19.47 15.63
N THR A 7 -34.50 18.16 15.87
CA THR A 7 -33.73 17.50 16.91
C THR A 7 -32.26 17.76 16.61
N THR A 8 -31.70 18.80 17.23
CA THR A 8 -30.27 19.04 17.24
C THR A 8 -29.58 17.83 17.84
N VAL A 9 -28.91 17.03 17.01
CA VAL A 9 -28.09 15.88 17.43
C VAL A 9 -26.89 16.45 18.20
N LYS A 10 -27.06 16.68 19.50
CA LYS A 10 -26.05 17.31 20.36
C LYS A 10 -24.87 16.40 20.73
N ASN A 11 -24.81 15.15 20.25
CA ASN A 11 -23.83 14.13 20.67
C ASN A 11 -23.12 13.40 19.51
N ALA A 12 -23.12 13.93 18.28
CA ALA A 12 -22.43 13.28 17.17
C ALA A 12 -20.89 13.31 17.36
N PRO A 13 -20.16 12.23 17.02
CA PRO A 13 -18.70 12.23 17.01
C PRO A 13 -18.13 13.28 16.05
N ASP A 14 -16.95 13.82 16.37
CA ASP A 14 -16.22 14.73 15.47
C ASP A 14 -15.81 14.01 14.18
N PHE A 15 -15.42 12.74 14.32
CA PHE A 15 -15.14 11.84 13.23
C PHE A 15 -15.24 10.39 13.73
N ILE A 16 -15.41 9.48 12.78
CA ILE A 16 -15.24 8.05 12.99
C ILE A 16 -13.83 7.69 12.56
N LEU A 17 -13.08 7.03 13.45
CA LEU A 17 -11.73 6.55 13.18
C LEU A 17 -11.74 5.04 13.01
N TYR A 18 -11.53 4.59 11.77
CA TYR A 18 -11.26 3.19 11.49
C TYR A 18 -9.77 2.90 11.54
N ALA A 19 -9.39 1.84 12.24
CA ALA A 19 -8.05 1.29 12.18
C ALA A 19 -8.10 -0.22 11.94
N GLN A 20 -7.46 -0.68 10.86
CA GLN A 20 -7.48 -2.08 10.46
C GLN A 20 -6.08 -2.71 10.51
N HIS A 21 -5.94 -3.77 11.30
CA HIS A 21 -4.70 -4.55 11.44
C HIS A 21 -4.41 -5.40 10.19
N GLY A 22 -3.16 -5.88 10.12
CA GLY A 22 -2.64 -6.68 9.01
C GLY A 22 -2.94 -8.18 9.08
N TRP A 23 -2.29 -8.90 8.17
CA TRP A 23 -2.28 -10.36 8.11
C TRP A 23 -1.56 -10.95 9.32
N ALA A 24 -2.06 -12.08 9.83
CA ALA A 24 -1.51 -12.74 11.00
C ALA A 24 -1.32 -11.69 12.11
N ASP A 25 -2.43 -11.07 12.51
CA ASP A 25 -2.48 -10.06 13.56
C ASP A 25 -3.85 -10.01 14.24
N ASN A 26 -3.99 -9.18 15.27
CA ASN A 26 -5.25 -8.84 15.92
C ASN A 26 -5.39 -7.33 16.13
N ALA A 27 -6.52 -6.88 16.68
CA ALA A 27 -6.82 -5.47 16.85
C ALA A 27 -6.01 -4.77 17.95
N ILE A 28 -5.33 -5.49 18.86
CA ILE A 28 -4.79 -4.92 20.11
C ILE A 28 -3.74 -3.84 19.85
N ALA A 29 -2.74 -4.14 19.02
CA ALA A 29 -1.63 -3.22 18.81
C ALA A 29 -2.10 -1.96 18.06
N ILE A 30 -2.89 -2.13 16.99
CA ILE A 30 -3.39 -0.98 16.23
C ILE A 30 -4.45 -0.17 16.99
N ALA A 31 -5.15 -0.79 17.95
CA ALA A 31 -6.02 -0.07 18.89
C ALA A 31 -5.23 0.91 19.77
N SER A 32 -3.98 0.59 20.15
CA SER A 32 -3.11 1.51 20.88
C SER A 32 -2.79 2.77 20.09
N LEU A 33 -2.52 2.64 18.79
CA LEU A 33 -2.33 3.78 17.89
C LEU A 33 -3.63 4.60 17.79
N THR A 34 -4.76 3.90 17.61
CA THR A 34 -6.09 4.52 17.51
C THR A 34 -6.42 5.33 18.75
N HIS A 35 -6.17 4.79 19.94
CA HIS A 35 -6.40 5.48 21.20
C HIS A 35 -5.53 6.74 21.34
N SER A 36 -4.26 6.66 20.89
CA SER A 36 -3.35 7.81 20.90
C SER A 36 -3.77 8.92 19.93
N LEU A 37 -4.56 8.60 18.91
CA LEU A 37 -5.07 9.54 17.90
C LEU A 37 -6.48 10.05 18.19
N ALA A 38 -7.22 9.36 19.06
CA ALA A 38 -8.60 9.68 19.38
C ALA A 38 -8.70 10.99 20.17
N THR A 39 -9.76 11.75 19.90
CA THR A 39 -10.24 12.86 20.72
C THR A 39 -11.33 12.36 21.67
N PRO A 40 -11.75 13.14 22.68
CA PRO A 40 -12.89 12.78 23.54
C PRO A 40 -14.20 12.52 22.78
N ARG A 41 -14.33 13.01 21.54
CA ARG A 41 -15.52 12.81 20.69
C ARG A 41 -15.24 11.96 19.46
N THR A 42 -14.16 11.19 19.45
CA THR A 42 -13.89 10.24 18.36
C THR A 42 -14.65 8.94 18.58
N LYS A 43 -15.37 8.47 17.54
CA LYS A 43 -15.87 7.10 17.51
C LYS A 43 -14.78 6.21 16.90
N ALA A 44 -14.00 5.53 17.75
CA ALA A 44 -13.00 4.57 17.30
C ALA A 44 -13.65 3.22 16.97
N ILE A 45 -13.36 2.68 15.78
CA ILE A 45 -13.76 1.34 15.35
C ILE A 45 -12.50 0.61 14.91
N VAL A 46 -12.16 -0.47 15.64
CA VAL A 46 -10.95 -1.27 15.40
C VAL A 46 -11.37 -2.73 15.24
N PRO A 47 -11.84 -3.13 14.06
CA PRO A 47 -12.35 -4.48 13.84
C PRO A 47 -11.25 -5.52 13.96
N ASP A 48 -11.51 -6.57 14.73
CA ASP A 48 -10.66 -7.75 14.78
C ASP A 48 -11.12 -8.76 13.72
N LEU A 49 -10.30 -8.93 12.69
CA LEU A 49 -10.54 -9.88 11.60
C LEU A 49 -10.14 -11.32 11.99
N GLY A 50 -9.47 -11.49 13.13
CA GLY A 50 -9.07 -12.76 13.71
C GLY A 50 -7.85 -13.36 13.02
N TRP A 51 -6.88 -13.79 13.83
CA TRP A 51 -5.59 -14.32 13.35
C TRP A 51 -5.73 -15.35 12.24
N PHE A 52 -6.42 -16.47 12.48
CA PHE A 52 -6.52 -17.59 11.54
C PHE A 52 -7.26 -17.26 10.25
N LYS A 53 -8.30 -16.42 10.30
CA LYS A 53 -9.10 -16.07 9.13
C LYS A 53 -8.28 -15.31 8.10
N THR A 54 -7.31 -14.51 8.57
CA THR A 54 -6.40 -13.78 7.67
C THR A 54 -5.49 -14.69 6.84
N TRP A 55 -5.35 -15.98 7.17
CA TRP A 55 -4.55 -16.92 6.37
C TRP A 55 -5.30 -17.48 5.15
N LEU A 56 -6.63 -17.33 5.10
CA LEU A 56 -7.46 -18.01 4.11
C LEU A 56 -7.58 -17.20 2.81
N ARG A 57 -8.36 -16.12 2.83
CA ARG A 57 -8.61 -15.23 1.67
C ARG A 57 -8.96 -13.84 2.19
N ILE A 58 -8.63 -12.81 1.40
CA ILE A 58 -8.95 -11.43 1.79
C ILE A 58 -10.45 -11.13 1.64
N GLU A 59 -11.13 -11.78 0.71
CA GLU A 59 -12.52 -11.48 0.33
C GLU A 59 -13.54 -11.57 1.49
N PRO A 60 -13.58 -12.64 2.32
CA PRO A 60 -14.53 -12.69 3.44
C PRO A 60 -14.24 -11.62 4.51
N LEU A 61 -12.99 -11.17 4.63
CA LEU A 61 -12.60 -10.11 5.56
C LEU A 61 -13.12 -8.76 5.08
N ILE A 62 -13.05 -8.52 3.77
CA ILE A 62 -13.64 -7.34 3.12
C ILE A 62 -15.14 -7.30 3.38
N GLN A 63 -15.86 -8.41 3.12
CA GLN A 63 -17.31 -8.47 3.32
C GLN A 63 -17.74 -8.22 4.77
N ASN A 64 -16.97 -8.74 5.74
CA ASN A 64 -17.24 -8.48 7.15
C ASN A 64 -17.10 -6.98 7.47
N LEU A 65 -15.99 -6.37 7.06
CA LEU A 65 -15.77 -4.94 7.30
C LEU A 65 -16.80 -4.08 6.55
N GLU A 66 -17.16 -4.46 5.33
CA GLU A 66 -18.19 -3.79 4.52
C GLU A 66 -19.52 -3.66 5.28
N GLY A 67 -19.98 -4.75 5.92
CA GLY A 67 -21.19 -4.74 6.74
C GLY A 67 -21.12 -3.77 7.91
N GLN A 68 -19.97 -3.70 8.59
CA GLN A 68 -19.75 -2.77 9.71
C GLN A 68 -19.73 -1.30 9.25
N VAL A 69 -19.11 -1.02 8.10
CA VAL A 69 -19.07 0.33 7.52
C VAL A 69 -20.46 0.77 7.08
N LYS A 70 -21.25 -0.09 6.42
CA LYS A 70 -22.64 0.20 6.06
C LYS A 70 -23.47 0.58 7.28
N GLN A 71 -23.39 -0.20 8.35
CA GLN A 71 -24.12 0.10 9.59
C GLN A 71 -23.70 1.45 10.18
N THR A 72 -22.40 1.74 10.17
CA THR A 72 -21.85 2.99 10.70
C THR A 72 -22.29 4.20 9.88
N LEU A 73 -22.35 4.08 8.55
CA LEU A 73 -22.80 5.15 7.67
C LEU A 73 -24.31 5.44 7.81
N ILE A 74 -25.11 4.43 8.19
CA ILE A 74 -26.52 4.61 8.54
C ILE A 74 -26.65 5.33 9.89
N GLU A 75 -25.89 4.91 10.89
CA GLU A 75 -25.95 5.49 12.25
C GLU A 75 -25.41 6.92 12.29
N TYR A 76 -24.38 7.23 11.51
CA TYR A 76 -23.71 8.53 11.46
C TYR A 76 -23.64 9.07 10.03
N PRO A 77 -24.76 9.52 9.44
CA PRO A 77 -24.84 9.89 8.03
C PRO A 77 -24.11 11.20 7.66
N GLN A 78 -23.65 11.97 8.65
CA GLN A 78 -22.95 13.25 8.43
C GLN A 78 -21.55 13.29 9.04
N THR A 79 -21.14 12.24 9.78
CA THR A 79 -19.82 12.22 10.42
C THR A 79 -18.76 11.76 9.41
N PRO A 80 -17.63 12.47 9.29
CA PRO A 80 -16.56 12.09 8.38
C PRO A 80 -15.79 10.85 8.88
N LEU A 81 -15.29 10.05 7.94
CA LEU A 81 -14.45 8.90 8.21
C LEU A 81 -12.97 9.26 8.10
N ARG A 82 -12.16 8.83 9.07
CA ARG A 82 -10.70 8.78 8.99
C ARG A 82 -10.28 7.32 9.03
N ILE A 83 -9.45 6.90 8.09
CA ILE A 83 -9.12 5.48 7.90
C ILE A 83 -7.61 5.28 8.02
N ILE A 84 -7.20 4.31 8.82
CA ILE A 84 -5.83 3.82 8.93
C ILE A 84 -5.83 2.32 8.64
N GLY A 85 -5.06 1.90 7.64
CA GLY A 85 -4.85 0.49 7.34
C GLY A 85 -3.37 0.14 7.49
N HIS A 86 -3.06 -0.87 8.32
CA HIS A 86 -1.71 -1.43 8.40
C HIS A 86 -1.59 -2.68 7.55
N SER A 87 -0.52 -2.78 6.74
CA SER A 87 -0.24 -3.98 5.94
C SER A 87 -1.45 -4.38 5.09
N MET A 88 -1.89 -5.64 5.16
CA MET A 88 -3.12 -6.15 4.54
C MET A 88 -4.37 -5.33 4.87
N GLY A 89 -4.47 -4.73 6.07
CA GLY A 89 -5.61 -3.91 6.45
C GLY A 89 -5.80 -2.69 5.55
N GLY A 90 -4.71 -2.12 5.02
CA GLY A 90 -4.79 -1.08 4.00
C GLY A 90 -5.31 -1.60 2.66
N LEU A 91 -4.92 -2.81 2.26
CA LEU A 91 -5.44 -3.44 1.03
C LEU A 91 -6.94 -3.69 1.11
N ILE A 92 -7.44 -4.11 2.28
CA ILE A 92 -8.89 -4.28 2.51
C ILE A 92 -9.63 -2.95 2.30
N TRP A 93 -9.11 -1.84 2.84
CA TRP A 93 -9.72 -0.53 2.66
C TRP A 93 -9.67 -0.03 1.21
N LEU A 94 -8.58 -0.32 0.49
CA LEU A 94 -8.51 -0.02 -0.95
C LEU A 94 -9.61 -0.74 -1.72
N GLU A 95 -9.83 -2.03 -1.45
CA GLU A 95 -10.89 -2.81 -2.09
C GLU A 95 -12.28 -2.28 -1.74
N LEU A 96 -12.53 -1.94 -0.47
CA LEU A 96 -13.82 -1.39 -0.02
C LEU A 96 -14.14 -0.06 -0.70
N LEU A 97 -13.21 0.89 -0.70
CA LEU A 97 -13.40 2.21 -1.32
C LEU A 97 -13.41 2.14 -2.85
N HIS A 98 -12.93 1.05 -3.45
CA HIS A 98 -13.10 0.77 -4.86
C HIS A 98 -14.50 0.27 -5.19
N ARG A 99 -15.04 -0.65 -4.38
CA ARG A 99 -16.39 -1.20 -4.54
C ARG A 99 -17.49 -0.21 -4.21
N HIS A 100 -17.20 0.74 -3.32
CA HIS A 100 -18.11 1.76 -2.85
C HIS A 100 -17.60 3.18 -3.14
N PRO A 101 -17.55 3.61 -4.42
CA PRO A 101 -17.12 4.96 -4.76
C PRO A 101 -18.00 6.03 -4.09
N GLU A 102 -19.27 5.73 -3.80
CA GLU A 102 -20.18 6.62 -3.08
C GLU A 102 -19.72 6.94 -1.64
N TRP A 103 -18.92 6.07 -1.02
CA TRP A 103 -18.35 6.32 0.32
C TRP A 103 -17.19 7.30 0.30
N ARG A 104 -16.52 7.51 -0.83
CA ARG A 104 -15.30 8.36 -0.90
C ARG A 104 -15.56 9.79 -0.44
N SER A 105 -16.72 10.33 -0.79
CA SER A 105 -17.18 11.67 -0.34
C SER A 105 -17.30 11.81 1.18
N ARG A 106 -17.41 10.68 1.91
CA ARG A 106 -17.51 10.63 3.37
C ARG A 106 -16.14 10.48 4.05
N VAL A 107 -15.08 10.23 3.29
CA VAL A 107 -13.74 9.97 3.83
C VAL A 107 -12.93 11.26 3.82
N HIS A 108 -12.55 11.71 5.01
CA HIS A 108 -11.66 12.84 5.21
C HIS A 108 -10.23 12.51 4.75
N SER A 109 -9.75 11.32 5.07
CA SER A 109 -8.37 10.91 4.77
C SER A 109 -8.17 9.40 4.86
N LEU A 110 -7.29 8.88 4.02
CA LEU A 110 -6.82 7.49 4.04
C LEU A 110 -5.32 7.45 4.40
N ILE A 111 -4.95 6.61 5.36
CA ILE A 111 -3.55 6.40 5.76
C ILE A 111 -3.20 4.93 5.57
N LEU A 112 -2.19 4.66 4.75
CA LEU A 112 -1.67 3.35 4.45
C LEU A 112 -0.32 3.17 5.14
N VAL A 113 -0.26 2.32 6.16
CA VAL A 113 0.95 2.05 6.94
C VAL A 113 1.51 0.70 6.52
N ALA A 114 2.68 0.67 5.88
CA ALA A 114 3.32 -0.56 5.42
C ALA A 114 2.44 -1.45 4.54
N SER A 115 1.46 -0.88 3.84
CA SER A 115 0.55 -1.62 2.98
C SER A 115 1.24 -1.96 1.65
N PRO A 116 1.29 -3.24 1.22
CA PRO A 116 1.91 -3.61 -0.05
C PRO A 116 1.00 -3.29 -1.23
N VAL A 117 0.79 -2.01 -1.52
CA VAL A 117 -0.07 -1.52 -2.60
C VAL A 117 0.35 -2.08 -3.98
N GLY A 118 1.65 -2.17 -4.25
CA GLY A 118 2.23 -2.79 -5.45
C GLY A 118 2.19 -4.32 -5.46
N GLY A 119 1.66 -4.94 -4.42
CA GLY A 119 1.77 -6.38 -4.15
C GLY A 119 3.07 -6.71 -3.41
N ALA A 120 3.07 -7.84 -2.69
CA ALA A 120 4.25 -8.39 -2.06
C ALA A 120 4.39 -9.87 -2.39
N ASP A 121 5.60 -10.30 -2.79
CA ASP A 121 5.91 -11.72 -2.91
C ASP A 121 6.23 -12.30 -1.53
N LEU A 122 5.17 -12.48 -0.74
CA LEU A 122 5.23 -13.20 0.53
C LEU A 122 5.33 -14.72 0.32
N ALA A 123 5.53 -15.22 -0.91
CA ALA A 123 5.65 -16.65 -1.16
C ALA A 123 6.78 -17.28 -0.34
N ARG A 124 7.87 -16.54 -0.04
CA ARG A 124 8.92 -17.06 0.86
C ARG A 124 8.47 -17.29 2.30
N ILE A 125 7.43 -16.58 2.77
CA ILE A 125 6.93 -16.68 4.15
C ILE A 125 5.78 -17.69 4.24
N ILE A 126 4.92 -17.75 3.22
CA ILE A 126 3.63 -18.43 3.29
C ILE A 126 3.61 -19.73 2.48
N ASP A 127 4.41 -19.82 1.42
CA ASP A 127 4.33 -20.89 0.45
C ASP A 127 5.71 -21.17 -0.19
N PRO A 128 6.61 -21.86 0.54
CA PRO A 128 7.96 -22.16 0.04
C PRO A 128 7.97 -23.00 -1.25
N PHE A 129 6.82 -23.55 -1.66
CA PHE A 129 6.63 -24.35 -2.88
C PHE A 129 5.84 -23.63 -3.99
N ARG A 130 5.41 -22.37 -3.79
CA ARG A 130 4.77 -21.50 -4.78
C ARG A 130 3.50 -22.05 -5.44
N TRP A 131 2.66 -22.76 -4.69
CA TRP A 131 1.35 -23.24 -5.16
C TRP A 131 0.28 -22.15 -5.27
N GLY A 132 0.51 -20.96 -4.68
CA GLY A 132 -0.37 -19.80 -4.84
C GLY A 132 -1.73 -19.98 -4.15
N ILE A 133 -1.76 -20.76 -3.06
CA ILE A 133 -2.98 -21.11 -2.33
C ILE A 133 -3.14 -20.15 -1.15
N GLY A 134 -4.33 -19.54 -1.04
CA GLY A 134 -4.72 -18.72 0.10
C GLY A 134 -4.33 -17.24 0.01
N ILE A 135 -4.06 -16.61 1.16
CA ILE A 135 -3.86 -15.15 1.28
C ILE A 135 -2.62 -14.64 0.51
N ALA A 136 -1.61 -15.48 0.28
CA ALA A 136 -0.38 -15.07 -0.43
C ALA A 136 -0.67 -14.55 -1.84
N ARG A 137 -1.60 -15.18 -2.56
CA ARG A 137 -2.06 -14.71 -3.87
C ARG A 137 -2.71 -13.34 -3.77
N ASP A 138 -3.58 -13.15 -2.77
CA ASP A 138 -4.29 -11.89 -2.59
C ASP A 138 -3.32 -10.76 -2.23
N LEU A 139 -2.28 -11.03 -1.43
CA LEU A 139 -1.23 -10.07 -1.06
C LEU A 139 -0.23 -9.78 -2.19
N GLY A 140 -0.05 -10.71 -3.13
CA GLY A 140 0.78 -10.52 -4.33
C GLY A 140 0.12 -9.66 -5.41
N THR A 141 -1.18 -9.43 -5.34
CA THR A 141 -1.92 -8.62 -6.33
C THR A 141 -1.55 -7.15 -6.22
N ASN A 142 -1.12 -6.57 -7.34
CA ASN A 142 -0.86 -5.14 -7.49
C ASN A 142 -2.18 -4.34 -7.50
N ARG A 143 -2.31 -3.40 -6.57
CA ARG A 143 -3.47 -2.52 -6.33
C ARG A 143 -3.14 -1.04 -6.52
N ARG A 144 -2.02 -0.69 -7.17
CA ARG A 144 -1.63 0.72 -7.41
C ARG A 144 -2.72 1.50 -8.13
N ALA A 145 -3.29 0.94 -9.19
CA ALA A 145 -4.36 1.62 -9.95
C ALA A 145 -5.59 1.93 -9.07
N ILE A 146 -5.95 1.01 -8.16
CA ILE A 146 -7.03 1.24 -7.19
C ILE A 146 -6.64 2.36 -6.22
N ALA A 147 -5.46 2.28 -5.62
CA ALA A 147 -4.97 3.27 -4.67
C ALA A 147 -4.85 4.66 -5.30
N GLU A 148 -4.38 4.77 -6.53
CA GLU A 148 -4.23 6.03 -7.25
C GLU A 148 -5.57 6.64 -7.65
N SER A 149 -6.55 5.81 -8.03
CA SER A 149 -7.94 6.27 -8.25
C SER A 149 -8.52 6.84 -6.96
N ILE A 150 -8.32 6.18 -5.83
CA ILE A 150 -8.79 6.66 -4.53
C ILE A 150 -8.05 7.94 -4.12
N ALA A 151 -6.73 7.98 -4.28
CA ALA A 151 -5.89 9.12 -3.89
C ALA A 151 -6.11 10.36 -4.77
N ALA A 152 -6.72 10.20 -5.94
CA ALA A 152 -7.19 11.32 -6.76
C ALA A 152 -8.37 12.08 -6.14
N GLU A 153 -9.12 11.45 -5.24
CA GLU A 153 -10.34 12.00 -4.61
C GLU A 153 -10.21 12.17 -3.09
N ILE A 154 -9.36 11.36 -2.45
CA ILE A 154 -9.18 11.33 -1.00
C ILE A 154 -7.72 11.68 -0.66
N PRO A 155 -7.46 12.66 0.22
CA PRO A 155 -6.13 12.89 0.76
C PRO A 155 -5.56 11.60 1.34
N THR A 156 -4.46 11.13 0.78
CA THR A 156 -3.86 9.83 1.12
C THR A 156 -2.40 9.99 1.55
N LEU A 157 -2.09 9.42 2.71
CA LEU A 157 -0.74 9.34 3.27
C LEU A 157 -0.26 7.89 3.28
N VAL A 158 0.93 7.65 2.74
CA VAL A 158 1.65 6.37 2.80
C VAL A 158 2.82 6.52 3.76
N ILE A 159 2.89 5.63 4.75
CA ILE A 159 3.99 5.54 5.69
C ILE A 159 4.64 4.18 5.57
N ALA A 160 5.94 4.14 5.24
CA ALA A 160 6.72 2.92 5.13
C ALA A 160 7.83 2.90 6.17
N GLY A 161 8.07 1.74 6.80
CA GLY A 161 9.26 1.54 7.62
C GLY A 161 10.46 1.14 6.77
N ASP A 162 11.65 1.35 7.32
CA ASP A 162 12.87 0.91 6.69
C ASP A 162 13.95 0.55 7.73
N ILE A 163 14.35 -0.72 7.75
CA ILE A 163 15.39 -1.23 8.65
C ILE A 163 16.66 -1.68 7.91
N ASP A 164 16.63 -1.72 6.58
CA ASP A 164 17.69 -2.31 5.76
C ASP A 164 17.96 -1.57 4.44
N ASN A 165 17.56 -0.30 4.38
CA ASN A 165 17.68 0.59 3.23
C ASN A 165 16.92 0.04 2.00
N GLY A 166 15.69 -0.42 2.23
CA GLY A 166 14.84 -0.93 1.15
C GLY A 166 13.56 -1.63 1.60
N SER A 167 13.42 -1.96 2.88
CA SER A 167 12.23 -2.61 3.43
C SER A 167 12.10 -2.45 4.94
N ASP A 168 10.90 -2.70 5.45
CA ASP A 168 10.66 -2.82 6.89
C ASP A 168 10.95 -4.24 7.43
N GLY A 169 11.69 -5.06 6.65
CA GLY A 169 11.95 -6.47 6.90
C GLY A 169 10.89 -7.43 6.34
N THR A 170 9.73 -6.92 5.90
CA THR A 170 8.66 -7.72 5.29
C THR A 170 8.22 -7.16 3.94
N ILE A 171 7.96 -5.86 3.89
CA ILE A 171 7.41 -5.13 2.74
C ILE A 171 8.48 -4.17 2.22
N SER A 172 8.73 -4.20 0.90
CA SER A 172 9.68 -3.30 0.28
C SER A 172 9.14 -1.88 0.21
N LEU A 173 10.01 -0.87 0.28
CA LEU A 173 9.61 0.53 0.08
C LEU A 173 8.86 0.70 -1.24
N GLY A 174 9.40 0.08 -2.30
CA GLY A 174 8.81 0.10 -3.64
C GLY A 174 7.34 -0.30 -3.61
N SER A 175 6.98 -1.44 -2.99
CA SER A 175 5.60 -1.92 -2.98
C SER A 175 4.63 -1.08 -2.14
N THR A 176 5.10 -0.24 -1.23
CA THR A 176 4.21 0.66 -0.48
C THR A 176 3.80 1.91 -1.25
N GLN A 177 4.65 2.39 -2.14
CA GLN A 177 4.47 3.67 -2.83
C GLN A 177 3.34 3.58 -3.86
N CYS A 178 2.68 4.70 -4.17
CA CYS A 178 1.83 4.87 -5.35
C CYS A 178 1.67 6.37 -5.66
N ALA A 179 1.27 6.71 -6.88
CA ALA A 179 1.12 8.12 -7.26
C ALA A 179 0.01 8.82 -6.46
N ARG A 180 0.03 10.16 -6.45
CA ARG A 180 -0.98 11.01 -5.79
C ARG A 180 -1.08 10.81 -4.27
N THR A 181 0.00 10.33 -3.63
CA THR A 181 0.07 10.17 -2.17
C THR A 181 1.19 11.02 -1.57
N GLN A 182 1.00 11.45 -0.33
CA GLN A 182 2.12 11.89 0.49
C GLN A 182 2.87 10.64 0.96
N PHE A 183 4.21 10.63 0.85
CA PHE A 183 5.02 9.48 1.23
C PHE A 183 6.00 9.85 2.34
N ILE A 184 5.99 9.05 3.42
CA ILE A 184 6.92 9.19 4.54
C ILE A 184 7.64 7.85 4.75
N ARG A 185 8.97 7.90 4.80
CA ARG A 185 9.84 6.78 5.18
C ARG A 185 10.28 6.94 6.62
N LEU A 186 10.11 5.91 7.44
CA LEU A 186 10.56 5.84 8.83
C LEU A 186 11.76 4.90 8.95
N GLU A 187 12.94 5.49 9.14
CA GLU A 187 14.17 4.74 9.36
C GLU A 187 14.15 4.06 10.74
N GLY A 188 14.64 2.82 10.79
CA GLY A 188 14.77 2.03 12.01
C GLY A 188 13.47 1.41 12.54
N VAL A 189 12.36 1.48 11.80
CA VAL A 189 11.07 0.91 12.23
C VAL A 189 10.69 -0.30 11.38
N SER A 190 10.61 -1.47 12.01
CA SER A 190 10.26 -2.74 11.33
C SER A 190 8.75 -2.91 11.11
N HIS A 191 8.37 -3.84 10.24
CA HIS A 191 6.97 -4.11 9.87
C HIS A 191 6.03 -4.29 11.08
N PRO A 192 6.36 -5.13 12.08
CA PRO A 192 5.47 -5.35 13.22
C PRO A 192 5.41 -4.16 14.18
N GLN A 193 6.42 -3.29 14.19
CA GLN A 193 6.44 -2.09 15.02
C GLN A 193 5.58 -0.97 14.43
N LEU A 194 5.41 -0.93 13.10
CA LEU A 194 4.68 0.15 12.44
C LEU A 194 3.21 0.24 12.88
N LYS A 195 2.54 -0.86 13.22
CA LYS A 195 1.11 -0.82 13.61
C LYS A 195 0.82 -0.04 14.90
N ASN A 196 1.83 0.22 15.74
CA ASN A 196 1.69 0.93 17.01
C ASN A 196 2.88 1.83 17.36
N SER A 197 3.73 2.17 16.39
CA SER A 197 4.90 3.01 16.64
C SER A 197 4.45 4.41 17.10
N PRO A 198 5.01 4.93 18.22
CA PRO A 198 4.68 6.27 18.69
C PRO A 198 5.10 7.36 17.69
N GLN A 199 6.05 7.06 16.80
CA GLN A 199 6.46 7.98 15.73
C GLN A 199 5.33 8.29 14.75
N LEU A 200 4.32 7.40 14.62
CA LEU A 200 3.18 7.64 13.72
C LEU A 200 2.26 8.76 14.19
N VAL A 201 2.10 8.92 15.50
CA VAL A 201 1.11 9.85 16.08
C VAL A 201 1.32 11.29 15.60
N PRO A 202 2.52 11.91 15.72
CA PRO A 202 2.72 13.27 15.25
C PRO A 202 2.58 13.39 13.73
N LEU A 203 2.99 12.39 12.95
CA LEU A 203 2.89 12.41 11.49
C LEU A 203 1.44 12.39 11.02
N ILE A 204 0.63 11.51 11.61
CA ILE A 204 -0.79 11.39 11.29
C ILE A 204 -1.56 12.64 11.71
N ARG A 205 -1.25 13.20 12.89
CA ARG A 205 -1.88 14.47 13.33
C ARG A 205 -1.54 15.62 12.39
N ASN A 206 -0.26 15.79 12.05
CA ASN A 206 0.18 16.82 11.11
C ASN A 206 -0.51 16.67 9.74
N PHE A 207 -0.66 15.43 9.24
CA PHE A 207 -1.40 15.19 8.01
C PHE A 207 -2.90 15.52 8.13
N TRP A 208 -3.52 15.24 9.27
CA TRP A 208 -4.94 15.57 9.51
C TRP A 208 -5.22 17.05 9.71
N GLU A 209 -4.23 17.85 10.09
CA GLU A 209 -4.37 19.31 10.21
C GLU A 209 -4.51 19.99 8.83
N ASN A 210 -3.86 19.43 7.80
CA ASN A 210 -3.95 19.95 6.43
C ASN A 210 -3.96 18.81 5.39
N PRO A 211 -5.07 18.05 5.29
CA PRO A 211 -5.18 16.95 4.35
C PRO A 211 -5.32 17.50 2.93
N VAL A 212 -4.25 17.37 2.14
CA VAL A 212 -4.24 17.85 0.75
C VAL A 212 -4.24 16.71 -0.24
N LEU A 213 -5.02 16.86 -1.31
CA LEU A 213 -4.91 16.01 -2.49
C LEU A 213 -3.53 16.23 -3.11
N THR A 214 -2.75 15.17 -3.17
CA THR A 214 -1.41 15.25 -3.74
C THR A 214 -1.52 15.11 -5.26
N PRO A 215 -1.03 16.08 -6.05
CA PRO A 215 -1.02 15.94 -7.50
C PRO A 215 -0.13 14.75 -7.90
N ALA A 216 -0.40 14.16 -9.07
CA ALA A 216 0.56 13.24 -9.65
C ALA A 216 1.86 14.01 -9.91
N ALA A 217 3.00 13.40 -9.55
CA ALA A 217 4.30 13.95 -9.91
C ALA A 217 4.38 14.12 -11.43
N PRO A 218 5.03 15.19 -11.93
CA PRO A 218 5.28 15.31 -13.36
C PRO A 218 6.07 14.08 -13.83
N PRO A 219 5.79 13.53 -15.03
CA PRO A 219 6.50 12.36 -15.52
C PRO A 219 8.01 12.66 -15.58
N ASP A 220 8.80 11.90 -14.82
CA ASP A 220 10.25 11.92 -14.99
C ASP A 220 10.67 10.96 -16.13
N VAL A 221 11.91 11.07 -16.60
CA VAL A 221 12.41 10.22 -17.70
C VAL A 221 12.41 8.72 -17.35
N ALA A 222 12.39 8.37 -16.06
CA ALA A 222 12.38 6.99 -15.58
C ALA A 222 10.96 6.41 -15.48
N SER A 223 9.95 7.25 -15.24
CA SER A 223 8.58 6.87 -14.94
C SER A 223 7.96 5.99 -16.03
N PRO A 224 8.05 6.33 -17.34
CA PRO A 224 7.52 5.45 -18.39
C PRO A 224 8.19 4.07 -18.43
N ILE A 225 9.46 3.98 -18.06
CA ILE A 225 10.20 2.71 -18.02
C ILE A 225 9.75 1.89 -16.83
N ILE A 226 9.63 2.50 -15.64
CA ILE A 226 9.16 1.86 -14.42
C ILE A 226 7.74 1.33 -14.62
N GLU A 227 6.84 2.14 -15.16
CA GLU A 227 5.45 1.71 -15.41
C GLU A 227 5.38 0.56 -16.42
N ARG A 228 6.22 0.59 -17.46
CA ARG A 228 6.30 -0.53 -18.41
C ARG A 228 6.86 -1.81 -17.79
N LEU A 229 7.83 -1.71 -16.87
CA LEU A 229 8.33 -2.86 -16.11
C LEU A 229 7.25 -3.43 -15.19
N ARG A 230 6.52 -2.56 -14.48
CA ARG A 230 5.41 -2.95 -13.58
C ARG A 230 4.24 -3.59 -14.32
N ALA A 231 4.03 -3.24 -15.59
CA ALA A 231 3.01 -3.83 -16.43
C ALA A 231 3.33 -5.27 -16.90
N ILE A 232 4.56 -5.77 -16.67
CA ILE A 232 4.92 -7.15 -17.01
C ILE A 232 4.12 -8.10 -16.10
N PRO A 233 3.41 -9.11 -16.66
CA PRO A 233 2.70 -10.09 -15.85
C PRO A 233 3.60 -10.74 -14.79
N GLY A 234 3.13 -10.77 -13.55
CA GLY A 234 3.88 -11.34 -12.42
C GLY A 234 5.10 -10.53 -11.97
N MET A 235 5.27 -9.30 -12.43
CA MET A 235 6.27 -8.38 -11.88
C MET A 235 5.95 -8.07 -10.42
N THR A 236 6.95 -8.21 -9.56
CA THR A 236 6.85 -7.85 -8.14
C THR A 236 7.97 -6.89 -7.77
N ASP A 237 7.62 -5.79 -7.07
CA ASP A 237 8.59 -4.85 -6.52
C ASP A 237 9.48 -5.55 -5.48
N ALA A 238 10.80 -5.30 -5.55
CA ALA A 238 11.78 -5.96 -4.71
C ALA A 238 12.75 -4.99 -4.04
N HIS A 239 13.37 -5.49 -2.98
CA HIS A 239 14.44 -4.78 -2.30
C HIS A 239 15.68 -4.59 -3.20
N PRO A 240 16.32 -3.40 -3.22
CA PRO A 240 17.50 -3.12 -4.03
C PRO A 240 18.81 -3.80 -3.57
N ARG A 241 18.82 -4.67 -2.56
CA ARG A 241 20.05 -5.20 -1.91
C ARG A 241 21.00 -5.97 -2.84
N HIS A 242 20.51 -6.41 -3.99
CA HIS A 242 21.30 -7.14 -4.98
C HIS A 242 21.65 -6.30 -6.22
N PHE A 243 21.34 -5.00 -6.20
CA PHE A 243 21.65 -4.07 -7.26
C PHE A 243 23.16 -4.02 -7.59
N SER A 244 24.02 -4.07 -6.57
CA SER A 244 25.48 -4.13 -6.76
C SER A 244 25.97 -5.38 -7.48
N LYS A 245 25.18 -6.46 -7.48
CA LYS A 245 25.48 -7.72 -8.18
C LYS A 245 24.91 -7.74 -9.61
N ALA A 246 24.07 -6.77 -9.96
CA ALA A 246 23.40 -6.73 -11.25
C ALA A 246 24.32 -6.24 -12.36
N LYS A 247 24.29 -6.93 -13.49
CA LYS A 247 25.07 -6.58 -14.68
C LYS A 247 24.22 -5.70 -15.59
N ARG A 248 24.85 -4.71 -16.22
CA ARG A 248 24.18 -3.86 -17.22
C ARG A 248 23.70 -4.75 -18.37
N ALA A 249 22.40 -4.72 -18.64
CA ALA A 249 21.77 -5.44 -19.73
C ALA A 249 21.50 -4.50 -20.91
N ILE A 250 20.97 -3.30 -20.63
CA ILE A 250 20.60 -2.30 -21.65
C ILE A 250 21.02 -0.92 -21.17
N ALA A 251 21.68 -0.14 -22.03
CA ALA A 251 21.81 1.29 -21.86
C ALA A 251 20.63 1.96 -22.57
N LEU A 252 19.88 2.78 -21.85
CA LEU A 252 18.77 3.56 -22.37
C LEU A 252 19.24 5.00 -22.62
N ASN A 253 18.43 5.76 -23.35
CA ASN A 253 18.64 7.19 -23.50
C ASN A 253 18.61 7.91 -22.13
N ASN A 254 19.19 9.11 -22.08
CA ASN A 254 19.23 9.96 -20.87
C ASN A 254 20.04 9.37 -19.69
N GLY A 255 20.99 8.47 -19.97
CA GLY A 255 21.89 7.91 -18.98
C GLY A 255 21.27 6.85 -18.06
N LEU A 256 20.04 6.43 -18.35
CA LEU A 256 19.38 5.34 -17.62
C LEU A 256 19.95 3.97 -18.06
N THR A 257 20.01 3.01 -17.14
CA THR A 257 20.44 1.65 -17.46
C THR A 257 19.53 0.61 -16.83
N LEU A 258 19.15 -0.40 -17.63
CA LEU A 258 18.52 -1.61 -17.12
C LEU A 258 19.61 -2.62 -16.77
N ARG A 259 19.52 -3.19 -15.57
CA ARG A 259 20.47 -4.17 -15.06
C ARG A 259 19.76 -5.44 -14.62
N THR A 260 20.32 -6.59 -14.92
CA THR A 260 19.74 -7.88 -14.53
C THR A 260 20.64 -8.64 -13.57
N TRP A 261 20.03 -9.43 -12.70
CA TRP A 261 20.70 -10.35 -11.80
C TRP A 261 19.84 -11.59 -11.61
N LYS A 262 20.46 -12.77 -11.54
CA LYS A 262 19.77 -14.00 -11.17
C LYS A 262 20.18 -14.41 -9.78
N ASN A 263 19.20 -14.72 -8.93
CA ASN A 263 19.48 -15.23 -7.60
C ASN A 263 19.91 -16.72 -7.65
N GLY A 264 20.23 -17.31 -6.50
CA GLY A 264 20.67 -18.71 -6.42
C GLY A 264 19.64 -19.75 -6.90
N MET A 265 18.37 -19.36 -7.03
CA MET A 265 17.30 -20.21 -7.59
C MET A 265 17.04 -19.89 -9.08
N GLY A 266 17.85 -19.05 -9.71
CA GLY A 266 17.69 -18.67 -11.12
C GLY A 266 16.53 -17.72 -11.39
N ILE A 267 15.91 -17.13 -10.37
CA ILE A 267 14.86 -16.11 -10.54
C ILE A 267 15.51 -14.82 -11.02
N GLU A 268 14.94 -14.23 -12.06
CA GLU A 268 15.48 -13.03 -12.71
C GLU A 268 14.96 -11.76 -12.06
N HIS A 269 15.89 -10.97 -11.54
CA HIS A 269 15.69 -9.63 -11.02
C HIS A 269 16.10 -8.60 -12.05
N ILE A 270 15.34 -7.51 -12.11
CA ILE A 270 15.55 -6.35 -12.96
C ILE A 270 15.68 -5.10 -12.10
N PHE A 271 16.59 -4.23 -12.48
CA PHE A 271 16.82 -2.94 -11.83
C PHE A 271 16.89 -1.85 -12.88
N LEU A 272 16.34 -0.67 -12.55
CA LEU A 272 16.56 0.56 -13.30
C LEU A 272 17.52 1.44 -12.50
N ALA A 273 18.56 1.94 -13.14
CA ALA A 273 19.50 2.87 -12.54
C ALA A 273 19.64 4.16 -13.33
N ASN A 274 19.92 5.25 -12.65
CA ASN A 274 20.25 6.54 -13.25
C ASN A 274 21.74 6.64 -13.63
N ALA A 275 22.13 7.79 -14.18
CA ALA A 275 23.50 8.08 -14.62
C ALA A 275 24.51 8.15 -13.45
N THR A 276 24.06 8.55 -12.26
CA THR A 276 24.88 8.58 -11.04
C THR A 276 25.07 7.20 -10.41
N GLY A 277 24.31 6.20 -10.87
CA GLY A 277 24.40 4.82 -10.43
C GLY A 277 23.43 4.46 -9.31
N ASP A 278 22.47 5.33 -8.96
CA ASP A 278 21.43 5.05 -7.98
C ASP A 278 20.37 4.11 -8.56
N CYS A 279 19.88 3.20 -7.72
CA CYS A 279 18.79 2.29 -8.08
C CYS A 279 17.45 3.01 -7.96
N LEU A 280 16.79 3.29 -9.09
CA LEU A 280 15.48 3.94 -9.16
C LEU A 280 14.32 2.95 -9.02
N TYR A 281 14.52 1.71 -9.47
CA TYR A 281 13.52 0.66 -9.41
C TYR A 281 14.18 -0.71 -9.29
N SER A 282 13.51 -1.61 -8.59
CA SER A 282 13.93 -2.99 -8.38
C SER A 282 12.69 -3.89 -8.40
N GLY A 283 12.74 -4.94 -9.21
CA GLY A 283 11.66 -5.92 -9.29
C GLY A 283 12.15 -7.27 -9.77
N PHE A 284 11.27 -8.25 -9.82
CA PHE A 284 11.55 -9.57 -10.38
C PHE A 284 10.27 -10.23 -10.89
N VAL A 285 10.47 -11.28 -11.69
CA VAL A 285 9.39 -12.14 -12.18
C VAL A 285 9.66 -13.59 -11.82
N GLY A 286 8.60 -14.36 -11.55
CA GLY A 286 8.69 -15.82 -11.44
C GLY A 286 9.10 -16.48 -12.75
N TRP A 287 9.47 -17.77 -12.70
CA TRP A 287 9.87 -18.54 -13.89
C TRP A 287 8.80 -18.53 -14.99
N SER A 288 7.51 -18.59 -14.60
CA SER A 288 6.37 -18.54 -15.53
C SER A 288 6.31 -17.27 -16.38
N HIS A 289 6.96 -16.18 -15.96
CA HIS A 289 6.91 -14.88 -16.62
C HIS A 289 8.27 -14.39 -17.13
N SER A 290 9.30 -15.25 -17.07
CA SER A 290 10.66 -14.90 -17.52
C SER A 290 10.70 -14.57 -19.02
N GLN A 291 9.88 -15.23 -19.84
CA GLN A 291 9.77 -14.93 -21.27
C GLN A 291 9.20 -13.53 -21.52
N SER A 292 8.17 -13.11 -20.78
CA SER A 292 7.57 -11.77 -20.90
C SER A 292 8.57 -10.67 -20.50
N LEU A 293 9.40 -10.92 -19.48
CA LEU A 293 10.50 -10.02 -19.14
C LEU A 293 11.51 -9.93 -20.29
N ALA A 294 11.97 -11.06 -20.84
CA ALA A 294 12.92 -11.07 -21.94
C ALA A 294 12.41 -10.32 -23.18
N GLN A 295 11.12 -10.49 -23.54
CA GLN A 295 10.47 -9.76 -24.62
C GLN A 295 10.47 -8.25 -24.36
N THR A 296 10.10 -7.82 -23.15
CA THR A 296 10.08 -6.40 -22.78
C THR A 296 11.47 -5.78 -22.84
N LEU A 297 12.51 -6.52 -22.42
CA LEU A 297 13.90 -6.08 -22.54
C LEU A 297 14.34 -5.93 -24.01
N ALA A 298 14.00 -6.89 -24.87
CA ALA A 298 14.31 -6.79 -26.30
C ALA A 298 13.67 -5.55 -26.94
N GLU A 299 12.43 -5.20 -26.55
CA GLU A 299 11.74 -4.00 -27.04
C GLU A 299 12.40 -2.70 -26.58
N PHE A 300 12.92 -2.64 -25.35
CA PHE A 300 13.70 -1.49 -24.88
C PHE A 300 14.99 -1.34 -25.68
N GLN A 301 15.65 -2.45 -26.03
CA GLN A 301 16.89 -2.43 -26.79
C GLN A 301 16.68 -1.90 -28.22
N THR A 302 15.58 -2.25 -28.87
CA THR A 302 15.24 -1.75 -30.22
C THR A 302 14.94 -0.25 -30.23
N LYS A 303 14.32 0.29 -29.17
CA LYS A 303 13.98 1.72 -29.04
C LYS A 303 15.13 2.60 -28.55
N SER A 304 16.23 2.00 -28.10
CA SER A 304 17.43 2.70 -27.60
C SER A 304 18.54 2.79 -28.65
N ARG A 305 18.33 2.22 -29.83
CA ARG A 305 19.14 2.44 -31.04
C ARG A 305 18.55 3.58 -31.84
#